data_AF-A0AAD7B9G1-F1
#
_entry.id   AF-A0AAD7B9G1-F1
#
_cell.length_a   1.000
_cell.length_b   1.000
_cell.length_c   1.000
_cell.angle_alpha   90.00
_cell.angle_beta   90.00
_cell.angle_gamma   90.00
#
_symmetry.space_group_name_H-M   'P 1'
#
loop_
_entity.id
_entity.type
_entity.pdbx_description
1 polymer ?
#
loop_
_entity_poly.entity_id
_entity_poly.type
_entity_poly.pdbx_seq_one_letter_code
_entity_poly.pdbx_strand_id
1 'polypeptide(L)'
;LGDDGDGVQQQPVEDEYDAFFGSGSELMDVDLPEDSAVNSREAAAIRALNEKLAELTIGHCSGCREEGFDVKMKTPTLCTRCSADTTNDVRKWSDENNTNPSRVPPELQNLTDMEEMLIARCKTVMQVRYTKG
;
A
#
# COMPACT_ATOMS: atom_id res chain seq x y z
N LEU A 1 34.08 -0.37 18.25
CA LEU A 1 32.70 -0.72 17.90
C LEU A 1 32.55 -0.30 16.45
N GLY A 2 32.88 -1.24 15.56
CA GLY A 2 33.01 -1.00 14.13
C GLY A 2 31.63 -0.96 13.48
N ASP A 3 31.48 0.01 12.58
CA ASP A 3 30.35 0.19 11.69
C ASP A 3 30.56 -0.75 10.50
N ASP A 4 29.99 -1.96 10.58
CA ASP A 4 29.98 -2.90 9.47
C ASP A 4 28.91 -2.45 8.46
N GLY A 5 29.25 -1.41 7.70
CA GLY A 5 28.49 -1.00 6.52
C GLY A 5 28.61 -2.08 5.45
N ASP A 6 27.58 -2.92 5.32
CA ASP A 6 27.43 -3.91 4.26
C ASP A 6 27.15 -3.18 2.92
N GLY A 7 28.21 -2.62 2.36
CA GLY A 7 28.23 -2.02 1.04
C GLY A 7 28.71 -3.05 0.02
N VAL A 8 27.93 -3.23 -1.06
CA VAL A 8 28.39 -3.99 -2.23
C VAL A 8 29.61 -3.27 -2.81
N GLN A 9 30.77 -3.92 -2.75
CA GLN A 9 31.97 -3.44 -3.43
C GLN A 9 31.70 -3.46 -4.94
N GLN A 10 31.51 -2.29 -5.54
CA GLN A 10 31.47 -2.16 -6.99
C GLN A 10 32.88 -2.46 -7.50
N GLN A 11 33.08 -3.66 -8.03
CA GLN A 11 34.22 -3.88 -8.90
C GLN A 11 34.00 -3.05 -10.18
N PRO A 12 35.01 -2.32 -10.65
CA PRO A 12 34.94 -1.68 -11.96
C PRO A 12 34.99 -2.80 -13.00
N VAL A 13 33.83 -3.33 -13.34
CA VAL A 13 33.68 -4.18 -14.52
C VAL A 13 33.61 -3.20 -15.67
N GLU A 14 34.73 -3.03 -16.37
CA GLU A 14 34.71 -2.38 -17.69
C GLU A 14 33.81 -3.25 -18.57
N ASP A 15 32.68 -2.69 -19.00
CA ASP A 15 31.76 -3.39 -19.88
C ASP A 15 32.44 -3.54 -21.25
N GLU A 16 32.50 -4.75 -21.79
CA GLU A 16 33.12 -5.02 -23.11
C GLU A 16 32.46 -4.21 -24.24
N TYR A 17 31.23 -3.75 -24.03
CA TYR A 17 30.48 -2.91 -24.96
C TYR A 17 30.78 -1.40 -24.79
N ASP A 18 31.44 -0.97 -23.70
CA ASP A 18 31.83 0.44 -23.48
C ASP A 18 32.80 0.93 -24.56
N ALA A 19 33.64 0.04 -25.11
CA ALA A 19 34.56 0.36 -26.18
C ALA A 19 33.86 0.64 -27.53
N PHE A 20 32.63 0.16 -27.73
CA PHE A 20 31.88 0.29 -28.97
C PHE A 20 30.76 1.34 -28.88
N PHE A 21 30.09 1.43 -27.73
CA PHE A 21 28.95 2.33 -27.50
C PHE A 21 29.27 3.51 -26.57
N GLY A 22 30.48 3.58 -26.01
CA GLY A 22 30.83 4.50 -24.93
C GLY A 22 30.23 4.05 -23.60
N SER A 23 30.56 4.75 -22.49
CA SER A 23 30.06 4.47 -21.14
C SER A 23 28.55 4.69 -20.95
N GLY A 24 27.81 5.01 -22.01
CA GLY A 24 26.39 5.37 -21.97
C GLY A 24 26.07 6.66 -21.20
N SER A 25 27.04 7.30 -20.56
CA SER A 25 26.84 8.52 -19.76
C SER A 25 26.35 9.69 -20.62
N GLU A 26 26.78 9.77 -21.88
CA GLU A 26 26.31 10.77 -22.84
C GLU A 26 24.82 10.59 -23.23
N LEU A 27 24.25 9.39 -23.04
CA LEU A 27 22.82 9.12 -23.24
C LEU A 27 21.97 9.47 -22.00
N MET A 28 22.62 9.69 -20.86
CA MET A 28 21.97 10.08 -19.60
C MET A 28 21.97 11.60 -19.41
N ASP A 29 22.73 12.34 -20.20
CA ASP A 29 22.70 13.81 -20.31
C ASP A 29 21.58 14.26 -21.26
N VAL A 30 20.35 13.84 -20.96
CA VAL A 30 19.17 14.40 -21.62
C VAL A 30 18.92 15.78 -21.02
N ASP A 31 19.02 16.84 -21.82
CA ASP A 31 18.60 18.19 -21.47
C ASP A 31 17.08 18.21 -21.25
N LEU A 32 16.68 17.80 -20.05
CA LEU A 32 15.30 17.86 -19.63
C LEU A 32 14.92 19.32 -19.41
N PRO A 33 13.79 19.78 -19.96
CA PRO A 33 13.33 21.13 -19.68
C PRO A 33 13.25 21.31 -18.16
N GLU A 34 13.86 22.39 -17.66
CA GLU A 34 13.77 22.78 -16.24
C GLU A 34 12.33 23.12 -15.83
N ASP A 35 11.47 23.34 -16.82
CA ASP A 35 10.05 23.55 -16.65
C ASP A 35 9.42 22.32 -15.99
N SER A 36 8.81 22.55 -14.83
CA SER A 36 8.02 21.54 -14.13
C SER A 36 7.07 20.86 -15.11
N ALA A 37 7.21 19.54 -15.28
CA ALA A 37 6.32 18.69 -16.09
C ALA A 37 4.84 18.76 -15.67
N VAL A 38 4.58 19.49 -14.58
CA VAL A 38 3.31 19.64 -13.90
C VAL A 38 2.98 21.12 -13.87
N ASN A 39 1.83 21.50 -14.40
CA ASN A 39 1.38 22.88 -14.29
C ASN A 39 1.02 23.22 -12.82
N SER A 40 0.91 24.50 -12.49
CA SER A 40 0.65 24.96 -11.12
C SER A 40 -0.63 24.39 -10.51
N ARG A 41 -1.66 24.14 -11.34
CA ARG A 41 -2.93 23.54 -10.93
C ARG A 41 -2.78 22.06 -10.60
N GLU A 42 -2.09 21.30 -11.44
CA GLU A 42 -1.80 19.88 -11.22
C GLU A 42 -0.91 19.69 -9.98
N ALA A 43 0.10 20.54 -9.79
CA ALA A 43 0.95 20.50 -8.60
C ALA A 43 0.14 20.77 -7.32
N ALA A 44 -0.85 21.67 -7.36
CA ALA A 44 -1.78 21.87 -6.26
C ALA A 44 -2.68 20.64 -6.02
N ALA A 45 -3.19 20.01 -7.08
CA ALA A 45 -4.02 18.81 -6.97
C ALA A 45 -3.24 17.61 -6.40
N ILE A 46 -1.98 17.41 -6.81
CA ILE A 46 -1.10 16.35 -6.29
C ILE A 46 -0.80 16.57 -4.81
N ARG A 47 -0.53 17.81 -4.39
CA ARG A 47 -0.34 18.13 -2.96
C ARG A 47 -1.58 17.79 -2.15
N ALA A 48 -2.75 18.23 -2.60
CA ALA A 48 -4.02 17.92 -1.93
C ALA A 48 -4.28 16.41 -1.87
N LEU A 49 -3.96 15.66 -2.93
CA LEU A 49 -4.08 14.20 -2.94
C LEU A 49 -3.13 13.57 -1.91
N ASN A 50 -1.87 13.97 -1.88
CA ASN A 50 -0.88 13.43 -0.93
C ASN A 50 -1.26 13.73 0.53
N GLU A 51 -1.77 14.93 0.81
CA GLU A 51 -2.32 15.28 2.13
C GLU A 51 -3.47 14.34 2.51
N LYS A 52 -4.42 14.10 1.59
CA LYS A 52 -5.54 13.18 1.82
C LYS A 52 -5.09 11.73 2.01
N LEU A 53 -4.08 11.29 1.27
CA LEU A 53 -3.50 9.95 1.43
C LEU A 53 -2.78 9.79 2.77
N ALA A 54 -2.09 10.84 3.25
CA ALA A 54 -1.42 10.83 4.55
C ALA A 54 -2.41 10.85 5.73
N GLU A 55 -3.61 11.41 5.55
CA GLU A 55 -4.69 11.38 6.54
C GLU A 55 -5.37 10.00 6.67
N LEU A 56 -5.17 9.09 5.70
CA LEU A 56 -5.78 7.77 5.74
C LEU A 56 -5.26 6.97 6.94
N THR A 57 -6.20 6.51 7.77
CA THR A 57 -5.88 5.64 8.91
C THR A 57 -6.52 4.27 8.69
N ILE A 58 -5.77 3.23 9.06
CA ILE A 58 -6.30 1.87 9.11
C ILE A 58 -7.05 1.72 10.43
N GLY A 59 -8.35 1.46 10.33
CA GLY A 59 -9.19 1.16 11.48
C GLY A 59 -9.46 -0.34 11.57
N HIS A 60 -9.54 -0.86 12.80
CA HIS A 60 -9.91 -2.25 13.08
C HIS A 60 -11.09 -2.28 14.05
N CYS A 61 -12.15 -3.01 13.71
CA CYS A 61 -13.34 -3.15 14.55
C CYS A 61 -13.39 -4.52 15.23
N SER A 62 -13.45 -4.57 16.56
CA SER A 62 -13.51 -5.83 17.32
C SER A 62 -14.83 -6.59 17.19
N GLY A 63 -15.91 -5.92 16.79
CA GLY A 63 -17.22 -6.55 16.55
C GLY A 63 -17.21 -7.32 15.23
N CYS A 64 -17.31 -6.61 14.10
CA CYS A 64 -17.35 -7.23 12.78
C CYS A 64 -15.99 -7.70 12.25
N ARG A 65 -14.88 -7.48 12.99
CA ARG A 65 -13.51 -7.84 12.60
C ARG A 65 -13.08 -7.27 11.25
N GLU A 66 -13.72 -6.18 10.84
CA GLU A 66 -13.38 -5.49 9.61
C GLU A 66 -12.17 -4.59 9.84
N GLU A 67 -11.21 -4.69 8.94
CA GLU A 67 -9.99 -3.91 8.92
C GLU A 67 -9.84 -3.21 7.57
N GLY A 68 -9.44 -1.94 7.60
CA GLY A 68 -9.02 -1.24 6.40
C GLY A 68 -8.97 0.28 6.55
N PHE A 69 -8.60 0.94 5.45
CA PHE A 69 -8.61 2.40 5.37
C PHE A 69 -10.01 3.00 5.56
N ASP A 70 -10.09 4.08 6.33
CA ASP A 70 -11.30 4.89 6.57
C ASP A 70 -12.49 4.10 7.13
N VAL A 71 -12.22 3.05 7.92
CA VAL A 71 -13.29 2.43 8.71
C VAL A 71 -13.84 3.48 9.66
N LYS A 72 -15.13 3.79 9.53
CA LYS A 72 -15.82 4.77 10.39
C LYS A 72 -15.92 4.25 11.82
N MET A 73 -14.91 4.52 12.63
CA MET A 73 -14.83 4.18 14.05
C MET A 73 -15.66 5.18 14.88
N LYS A 74 -16.43 4.67 15.83
CA LYS A 74 -17.17 5.50 16.80
C LYS A 74 -16.55 5.44 18.20
N THR A 75 -15.90 4.33 18.51
CA THR A 75 -15.15 4.06 19.74
C THR A 75 -13.81 3.45 19.32
N PRO A 76 -12.75 3.47 20.15
CA PRO A 76 -11.45 2.89 19.77
C PRO A 76 -11.52 1.42 19.30
N THR A 77 -12.55 0.70 19.73
CA THR A 77 -12.74 -0.74 19.43
C THR A 77 -13.86 -1.03 18.44
N LEU A 78 -14.83 -0.11 18.24
CA LEU A 78 -16.06 -0.40 17.51
C LEU A 78 -16.33 0.60 16.38
N CYS A 79 -16.68 0.05 15.22
CA CYS A 79 -17.19 0.84 14.10
C CYS A 79 -18.60 1.37 14.39
N THR A 80 -18.97 2.41 13.66
CA THR A 80 -20.31 3.04 13.72
C THR A 80 -21.46 2.03 13.57
N ARG A 81 -21.32 1.05 12.67
CA ARG A 81 -22.32 -0.02 12.47
C ARG A 81 -22.47 -0.91 13.70
N CYS A 82 -21.36 -1.43 14.22
CA CYS A 82 -21.38 -2.30 15.41
C CYS A 82 -21.78 -1.54 16.68
N SER A 83 -21.48 -0.24 16.77
CA SER A 83 -21.92 0.59 17.90
C SER A 83 -23.42 0.89 17.86
N ALA A 84 -24.04 0.95 16.67
CA ALA A 84 -25.47 1.17 16.51
C ALA A 84 -26.32 -0.10 16.67
N ASP A 85 -25.69 -1.28 16.61
CA ASP A 85 -26.34 -2.58 16.74
C ASP A 85 -26.59 -2.94 18.22
N THR A 86 -27.58 -2.28 18.82
CA THR A 86 -28.04 -2.51 20.20
C THR A 86 -29.49 -3.02 20.27
N THR A 87 -30.15 -3.19 19.13
CA THR A 87 -31.60 -3.46 19.06
C THR A 87 -31.95 -4.93 19.21
N ASN A 88 -30.98 -5.83 19.08
CA ASN A 88 -31.18 -7.27 19.08
C ASN A 88 -30.62 -7.90 20.36
N ASP A 89 -31.28 -8.94 20.86
CA ASP A 89 -30.80 -9.76 21.99
C ASP A 89 -29.43 -10.38 21.70
N VAL A 90 -29.19 -10.73 20.43
CA VAL A 90 -27.89 -11.15 19.90
C VAL A 90 -27.47 -10.17 18.81
N ARG A 91 -26.28 -9.58 18.94
CA ARG A 91 -25.78 -8.62 17.94
C ARG A 91 -25.40 -9.36 16.66
N LYS A 92 -25.60 -8.72 15.51
CA LYS A 92 -25.41 -9.34 14.20
C LYS A 92 -23.98 -9.82 13.97
N TRP A 93 -23.01 -9.08 14.50
CA TRP A 93 -21.58 -9.33 14.31
C TRP A 93 -20.88 -9.78 15.59
N SER A 94 -21.62 -10.21 16.61
CA SER A 94 -20.98 -10.73 17.80
C SER A 94 -20.64 -12.21 17.66
N ASP A 95 -19.77 -12.69 18.55
CA ASP A 95 -19.30 -14.07 18.55
C ASP A 95 -20.46 -15.06 18.75
N GLU A 96 -21.53 -14.67 19.45
CA GLU A 96 -22.72 -15.49 19.66
C GLU A 96 -23.48 -15.80 18.37
N ASN A 97 -23.36 -14.96 17.33
CA ASN A 97 -24.01 -15.21 16.03
C ASN A 97 -23.19 -16.14 15.12
N ASN A 98 -22.01 -16.61 15.55
CA ASN A 98 -21.15 -17.54 14.80
C ASN A 98 -20.91 -17.15 13.33
N THR A 99 -20.93 -15.83 13.03
CA THR A 99 -20.78 -15.32 11.66
C THR A 99 -19.35 -15.38 11.17
N ASN A 100 -18.38 -15.44 12.10
CA ASN A 100 -16.99 -15.66 11.78
C ASN A 100 -16.68 -17.17 11.86
N PRO A 101 -16.29 -17.81 10.75
CA PRO A 101 -15.72 -19.14 10.79
C PRO A 101 -14.34 -19.03 11.46
N SER A 102 -14.32 -19.21 12.77
CA SER A 102 -13.15 -19.04 13.64
C SER A 102 -11.91 -19.83 13.19
N ARG A 103 -12.10 -20.91 12.43
CA ARG A 103 -11.04 -21.63 11.73
C ARG A 103 -11.16 -21.42 10.23
N VAL A 104 -10.04 -21.03 9.62
CA VAL A 104 -9.84 -21.10 8.17
C VAL A 104 -10.01 -22.58 7.77
N PRO A 105 -10.94 -22.91 6.87
CA PRO A 105 -11.13 -24.27 6.35
C PRO A 105 -9.82 -24.84 5.80
N PRO A 106 -9.56 -26.16 5.92
CA PRO A 106 -8.35 -26.79 5.38
C PRO A 106 -8.10 -26.46 3.90
N GLU A 107 -9.16 -26.28 3.12
CA GLU A 107 -9.13 -25.93 1.71
C GLU A 107 -8.60 -24.52 1.43
N LEU A 108 -8.61 -23.64 2.44
CA LEU A 108 -8.09 -22.27 2.38
C LEU A 108 -6.76 -22.13 3.14
N GLN A 109 -6.14 -23.24 3.55
CA GLN A 109 -4.83 -23.25 4.20
C GLN A 109 -3.73 -23.53 3.16
N ASN A 110 -2.59 -22.85 3.28
CA ASN A 110 -1.41 -23.01 2.41
C ASN A 110 -1.67 -22.68 0.93
N LEU A 111 -2.50 -21.68 0.67
CA LEU A 111 -2.71 -21.17 -0.68
C LEU A 111 -1.39 -20.59 -1.23
N THR A 112 -1.17 -20.77 -2.52
CA THR A 112 -0.07 -20.07 -3.21
C THR A 112 -0.36 -18.57 -3.28
N ASP A 113 0.68 -17.73 -3.43
CA ASP A 113 0.52 -16.27 -3.57
C ASP A 113 -0.52 -15.90 -4.65
N MET A 114 -0.56 -16.66 -5.75
CA MET A 114 -1.54 -16.46 -6.82
C MET A 114 -2.97 -16.80 -6.38
N GLU A 115 -3.16 -17.91 -5.67
CA GLU A 115 -4.49 -18.32 -5.19
C GLU A 115 -5.01 -17.37 -4.12
N GLU A 116 -4.14 -16.93 -3.20
CA GLU A 116 -4.48 -15.88 -2.23
C GLU A 116 -4.89 -14.60 -2.94
N MET A 117 -4.13 -14.15 -3.94
CA MET A 117 -4.48 -12.97 -4.74
C MET A 117 -5.83 -13.09 -5.45
N LEU A 118 -6.22 -14.29 -5.91
CA LEU A 118 -7.51 -14.51 -6.60
C LEU A 118 -8.71 -14.43 -5.66
N ILE A 119 -8.55 -14.78 -4.37
CA ILE A 119 -9.65 -14.78 -3.40
C ILE A 119 -9.59 -13.62 -2.39
N ALA A 120 -8.46 -12.92 -2.33
CA ALA A 120 -8.28 -11.77 -1.45
C ALA A 120 -9.30 -10.68 -1.80
N ARG A 121 -9.81 -10.00 -0.77
CA ARG A 121 -10.52 -8.73 -0.99
C ARG A 121 -9.51 -7.69 -1.45
N CYS A 122 -9.36 -7.55 -2.75
CA CYS A 122 -8.56 -6.50 -3.36
C CYS A 122 -9.18 -5.14 -3.01
N LYS A 123 -8.54 -4.39 -2.12
CA LYS A 123 -8.83 -2.97 -1.90
C LYS A 123 -7.85 -2.18 -2.76
N THR A 124 -8.32 -1.70 -3.91
CA THR A 124 -7.48 -0.98 -4.86
C THR A 124 -7.01 0.33 -4.24
N VAL A 125 -5.70 0.47 -4.03
CA VAL A 125 -5.05 1.73 -3.66
C VAL A 125 -4.30 2.21 -4.89
N MET A 126 -4.73 3.32 -5.48
CA MET A 126 -4.04 3.93 -6.62
C MET A 126 -3.06 4.98 -6.09
N GLN A 127 -1.77 4.80 -6.37
CA GLN A 127 -0.74 5.80 -6.11
C GLN A 127 -0.18 6.29 -7.45
N VAL A 128 -0.38 7.57 -7.76
CA VAL A 128 0.21 8.19 -8.95
C VAL A 128 1.61 8.67 -8.58
N ARG A 129 2.64 8.12 -9.23
CA ARG A 129 4.03 8.54 -9.10
C ARG A 129 4.51 9.07 -10.45
N TYR A 130 5.11 10.25 -10.45
CA TYR A 130 5.77 10.81 -11.62
C TYR A 130 7.26 10.59 -11.48
N THR A 131 7.85 9.91 -12.45
CA THR A 131 9.30 9.92 -12.68
C THR A 131 9.59 11.06 -13.63
N LYS A 132 10.62 11.88 -13.35
CA LYS A 132 11.20 12.75 -14.37
C LYS A 132 11.65 11.82 -15.51
N GLY A 133 11.01 11.97 -16.67
CA GLY A 133 11.53 11.42 -17.92
C GLY A 133 12.61 12.36 -18.42
#